data_AF-A0A177EP93-F1
#
_entry.id   AF-A0A177EP93-F1
#
_cell.length_a   1.000
_cell.length_b   1.000
_cell.length_c   1.000
_cell.angle_alpha   90.00
_cell.angle_beta   90.00
_cell.angle_gamma   90.00
#
_symmetry.space_group_name_H-M   'P 1'
#
loop_
_entity.id
_entity.type
_entity.pdbx_description
1 polymer ?
#
loop_
_entity_poly.entity_id
_entity_poly.type
_entity_poly.pdbx_seq_one_letter_code
_entity_poly.pdbx_strand_id
1 'polypeptide(L)'
;MYNKQYCNIYNSRYKIQSDNIINYALCNNYKYTEYLTHSVIFLIGTLEIKYNKQSVISNYTNIYREISRSPINNDYCTESNVQEGENNSGYIGLLMDVEYYLESPVLERVNLIINEGISKYLVDGIVIGVLGEKNDENQFIVSKIVHQFDALGKLPNKEISVIFNNCDFSNTNENFDNSIILASNLKNIKNIPTNIPILLFNTQLPKIPNQIIAVPCDINNSLFMIPWSINNAPYNTELPIQIQSVINPCIIRLNGILVGILNIRTIYYILKYHRSSISEYNYYTVIDILLRNMHLSPLSPYSCPTLPGEDDLFCMRSIPDIIVLKCEYNSKKEVNINGKVVIIILINEDTSIMCKKE
;
A
#
# COMPACT_ATOMS: atom_id res chain seq x y z
N MET A 1 -12.43 8.06 -23.36
CA MET A 1 -12.85 6.64 -23.32
C MET A 1 -11.65 5.83 -22.86
N TYR A 2 -11.76 5.06 -21.77
CA TYR A 2 -10.65 4.24 -21.27
C TYR A 2 -10.60 2.96 -22.12
N ASN A 3 -9.61 2.84 -23.00
CA ASN A 3 -9.50 1.74 -23.98
C ASN A 3 -8.58 0.60 -23.52
N LYS A 4 -8.14 0.60 -22.25
CA LYS A 4 -7.20 -0.38 -21.69
C LYS A 4 -7.93 -1.39 -20.82
N GLN A 5 -7.39 -2.60 -20.75
CA GLN A 5 -7.96 -3.70 -19.97
C GLN A 5 -7.17 -3.94 -18.67
N TYR A 6 -7.87 -4.36 -17.62
CA TYR A 6 -7.26 -4.61 -16.31
C TYR A 6 -6.28 -5.80 -16.28
N CYS A 7 -6.37 -6.73 -17.23
CA CYS A 7 -5.39 -7.80 -17.39
C CYS A 7 -3.97 -7.27 -17.64
N ASN A 8 -3.83 -6.09 -18.28
CA ASN A 8 -2.52 -5.48 -18.51
C ASN A 8 -1.82 -5.14 -17.19
N ILE A 9 -2.57 -4.68 -16.18
CA ILE A 9 -2.03 -4.40 -14.84
C ILE A 9 -1.48 -5.67 -14.20
N TYR A 10 -2.23 -6.77 -14.20
CA TYR A 10 -1.77 -8.04 -13.62
C TYR A 10 -0.57 -8.63 -14.37
N ASN A 11 -0.57 -8.56 -15.71
CA ASN A 11 0.56 -9.02 -16.52
C ASN A 11 1.82 -8.19 -16.27
N SER A 12 1.68 -6.86 -16.18
CA SER A 12 2.80 -5.96 -15.85
C SER A 12 3.30 -6.22 -14.43
N ARG A 13 2.40 -6.37 -13.45
CA ARG A 13 2.74 -6.73 -12.06
C ARG A 13 3.52 -8.03 -11.99
N TYR A 14 3.00 -9.11 -12.58
CA TYR A 14 3.68 -10.41 -12.62
C TYR A 14 5.08 -10.27 -13.19
N LYS A 15 5.22 -9.59 -14.34
CA LYS A 15 6.52 -9.36 -14.98
C LYS A 15 7.49 -8.57 -14.11
N ILE A 16 7.03 -7.52 -13.41
CA ILE A 16 7.90 -6.68 -12.56
C ILE A 16 8.37 -7.46 -11.31
N GLN A 17 7.51 -8.33 -10.78
CA GLN A 17 7.69 -8.93 -9.46
C GLN A 17 8.19 -10.40 -9.50
N SER A 18 8.08 -11.11 -10.62
CA SER A 18 8.48 -12.52 -10.71
C SER A 18 9.99 -12.72 -10.76
N ASP A 19 10.75 -11.84 -11.44
CA ASP A 19 12.19 -12.01 -11.69
C ASP A 19 13.00 -12.23 -10.40
N ASN A 20 12.73 -11.45 -9.34
CA ASN A 20 13.43 -11.61 -8.06
C ASN A 20 13.10 -12.95 -7.40
N ILE A 21 11.84 -13.37 -7.47
CA ILE A 21 11.39 -14.64 -6.89
C ILE A 21 11.96 -15.83 -7.68
N ILE A 22 12.04 -15.74 -9.01
CA ILE A 22 12.70 -16.76 -9.85
C ILE A 22 14.17 -16.88 -9.45
N ASN A 23 14.89 -15.76 -9.37
CA ASN A 23 16.29 -15.75 -8.95
C ASN A 23 16.47 -16.33 -7.55
N TYR A 24 15.56 -16.03 -6.62
CA TYR A 24 15.55 -16.63 -5.29
C TYR A 24 15.40 -18.15 -5.34
N ALA A 25 14.47 -18.67 -6.16
CA ALA A 25 14.28 -20.10 -6.33
C ALA A 25 15.55 -20.79 -6.87
N LEU A 26 16.17 -20.19 -7.89
CA LEU A 26 17.41 -20.70 -8.49
C LEU A 26 18.57 -20.70 -7.49
N CYS A 27 18.75 -19.62 -6.72
CA CYS A 27 19.81 -19.53 -5.72
C CYS A 27 19.65 -20.55 -4.58
N ASN A 28 18.42 -20.98 -4.30
CA ASN A 28 18.10 -21.98 -3.27
C ASN A 28 17.97 -23.41 -3.84
N ASN A 29 18.31 -23.64 -5.12
CA ASN A 29 18.16 -24.91 -5.81
C ASN A 29 16.73 -25.49 -5.75
N TYR A 30 15.72 -24.63 -5.70
CA TYR A 30 14.34 -25.08 -5.81
C TYR A 30 14.01 -25.42 -7.26
N LYS A 31 13.28 -26.52 -7.46
CA LYS A 31 12.82 -26.94 -8.77
C LYS A 31 11.67 -26.06 -9.22
N TYR A 32 11.99 -24.94 -9.86
CA TYR A 32 11.00 -24.05 -10.47
C TYR A 32 10.35 -24.71 -11.69
N THR A 33 9.01 -24.76 -11.71
CA THR A 33 8.23 -25.26 -12.85
C THR A 33 7.00 -24.37 -13.06
N GLU A 34 6.45 -24.40 -14.27
CA GLU A 34 5.23 -23.66 -14.64
C GLU A 34 4.01 -24.59 -14.75
N TYR A 35 4.12 -25.79 -14.19
CA TYR A 35 3.08 -26.82 -14.20
C TYR A 35 3.15 -27.65 -12.92
N LEU A 36 2.02 -28.24 -12.55
CA LEU A 36 1.87 -29.06 -11.34
C LEU A 36 2.55 -30.42 -11.49
N THR A 37 3.19 -30.88 -10.42
CA THR A 37 3.77 -32.22 -10.31
C THR A 37 3.53 -32.81 -8.92
N HIS A 38 3.55 -34.13 -8.80
CA HIS A 38 3.53 -34.83 -7.50
C HIS A 38 4.89 -34.77 -6.78
N SER A 39 5.90 -34.10 -7.35
CA SER A 39 7.17 -33.82 -6.67
C SER A 39 7.14 -32.42 -6.04
N VAL A 40 7.92 -32.22 -4.99
CA VAL A 40 8.13 -30.88 -4.43
C VAL A 40 8.70 -29.95 -5.51
N ILE A 41 7.96 -28.90 -5.82
CA ILE A 41 8.27 -27.89 -6.85
C ILE A 41 8.03 -26.50 -6.29
N PHE A 42 8.60 -25.51 -6.99
CA PHE A 42 8.41 -24.11 -6.71
C PHE A 42 7.60 -23.46 -7.82
N LEU A 43 6.45 -22.89 -7.47
CA LEU A 43 5.57 -22.17 -8.37
C LEU A 43 5.63 -20.67 -8.08
N ILE A 44 5.38 -19.85 -9.10
CA ILE A 44 5.27 -18.39 -8.96
C ILE A 44 3.98 -17.95 -9.62
N GLY A 45 3.25 -17.06 -8.97
CA GLY A 45 2.02 -16.52 -9.51
C GLY A 45 1.48 -15.37 -8.70
N THR A 46 0.42 -14.78 -9.23
CA THR A 46 -0.43 -13.83 -8.55
C THR A 46 -1.39 -14.60 -7.65
N LEU A 47 -1.44 -14.23 -6.37
CA LEU A 47 -2.37 -14.78 -5.40
C LEU A 47 -3.76 -14.19 -5.65
N GLU A 48 -4.75 -15.06 -5.78
CA GLU A 48 -6.17 -14.70 -5.67
C GLU A 48 -6.70 -15.23 -4.34
N ILE A 49 -7.36 -14.35 -3.57
CA ILE A 49 -8.10 -14.77 -2.37
C ILE A 49 -9.59 -14.67 -2.66
N LYS A 50 -10.28 -15.80 -2.64
CA LYS A 50 -11.73 -15.83 -2.86
C LYS A 50 -12.48 -15.67 -1.54
N TYR A 51 -12.99 -14.47 -1.34
CA TYR A 51 -13.75 -14.09 -0.14
C TYR A 51 -15.23 -14.52 -0.24
N ASN A 52 -15.82 -14.89 0.90
CA ASN A 52 -17.28 -15.05 1.00
C ASN A 52 -17.97 -13.67 0.92
N LYS A 53 -18.66 -13.39 -0.18
CA LYS A 53 -19.25 -12.08 -0.53
C LYS A 53 -20.20 -11.52 0.55
N GLN A 54 -20.97 -12.36 1.25
CA GLN A 54 -21.92 -11.89 2.28
C GLN A 54 -21.19 -11.26 3.48
N SER A 55 -20.06 -11.84 3.89
CA SER A 55 -19.26 -11.36 5.02
C SER A 55 -18.48 -10.08 4.75
N VAL A 56 -18.14 -9.80 3.48
CA VAL A 56 -17.40 -8.60 3.09
C VAL A 56 -18.31 -7.37 3.06
N ILE A 57 -19.60 -7.56 2.78
CA ILE A 57 -20.60 -6.48 2.69
C ILE A 57 -20.95 -5.94 4.09
N SER A 58 -21.13 -6.79 5.10
CA SER A 58 -21.45 -6.36 6.46
C SER A 58 -20.34 -5.49 7.08
N ASN A 59 -19.07 -5.85 6.86
CA ASN A 59 -17.93 -5.05 7.31
C ASN A 59 -17.78 -3.73 6.56
N TYR A 60 -18.14 -3.68 5.28
CA TYR A 60 -18.01 -2.47 4.46
C TYR A 60 -18.82 -1.29 5.02
N THR A 61 -20.04 -1.56 5.45
CA THR A 61 -20.95 -0.52 5.93
C THR A 61 -20.41 0.17 7.19
N ASN A 62 -19.73 -0.56 8.07
CA ASN A 62 -19.16 -0.02 9.29
C ASN A 62 -17.90 0.82 9.00
N ILE A 63 -16.95 0.27 8.24
CA ILE A 63 -15.68 0.96 7.99
C ILE A 63 -15.92 2.19 7.08
N TYR A 64 -16.83 2.12 6.10
CA TYR A 64 -17.17 3.28 5.28
C TYR A 64 -17.81 4.39 6.12
N ARG A 65 -18.77 4.05 6.99
CA ARG A 65 -19.42 5.01 7.90
C ARG A 65 -18.42 5.66 8.87
N GLU A 66 -17.39 4.94 9.29
CA GLU A 66 -16.31 5.46 10.15
C GLU A 66 -15.40 6.45 9.40
N ILE A 67 -15.04 6.15 8.15
CA ILE A 67 -14.27 7.08 7.29
C ILE A 67 -15.10 8.28 6.86
N SER A 68 -16.39 8.08 6.58
CA SER A 68 -17.27 9.09 5.99
C SER A 68 -17.97 9.98 7.03
N ARG A 69 -17.34 10.31 8.16
CA ARG A 69 -17.88 11.28 9.14
C ARG A 69 -17.78 12.72 8.62
N SER A 70 -18.38 12.98 7.46
CA SER A 70 -19.24 14.15 7.16
C SER A 70 -20.16 13.77 5.98
N PRO A 71 -21.47 14.08 6.07
CA PRO A 71 -22.50 13.34 5.35
C PRO A 71 -22.75 13.94 3.97
N ILE A 72 -23.21 13.11 3.03
CA ILE A 72 -24.45 13.30 2.25
C ILE A 72 -24.65 12.04 1.39
N ASN A 73 -25.76 11.34 1.68
CA ASN A 73 -26.44 10.31 0.89
C ASN A 73 -25.59 9.16 0.33
N ASN A 74 -25.60 8.03 1.04
CA ASN A 74 -25.30 6.74 0.46
C ASN A 74 -26.59 5.89 0.42
N ASP A 75 -27.17 5.79 -0.77
CA ASP A 75 -28.31 4.92 -1.10
C ASP A 75 -27.88 3.45 -1.19
N TYR A 76 -27.35 2.90 -0.10
CA TYR A 76 -27.22 1.45 0.08
C TYR A 76 -27.35 1.11 1.57
N CYS A 77 -28.58 1.18 2.09
CA CYS A 77 -29.03 0.32 3.19
C CYS A 77 -29.86 -0.80 2.55
N THR A 78 -29.66 -2.06 2.92
CA THR A 78 -30.38 -2.60 4.08
C THR A 78 -29.54 -3.52 4.95
N GLU A 79 -29.70 -3.29 6.26
CA GLU A 79 -29.23 -4.12 7.36
C GLU A 79 -29.99 -5.45 7.42
N SER A 80 -29.31 -6.50 7.89
CA SER A 80 -29.97 -7.54 8.67
C SER A 80 -29.02 -8.05 9.77
N ASN A 81 -29.46 -7.80 11.00
CA ASN A 81 -29.09 -8.36 12.29
C ASN A 81 -27.61 -8.58 12.63
N VAL A 82 -27.15 -7.71 13.52
CA VAL A 82 -26.08 -7.91 14.50
C VAL A 82 -26.18 -9.33 15.09
N GLN A 83 -25.22 -10.18 14.77
CA GLN A 83 -24.78 -11.24 15.69
C GLN A 83 -23.44 -10.80 16.29
N GLU A 84 -23.36 -11.00 17.60
CA GLU A 84 -22.28 -10.61 18.48
C GLU A 84 -20.93 -11.17 18.03
N GLY A 85 -19.89 -10.40 18.32
CA GLY A 85 -18.55 -10.59 17.80
C GLY A 85 -17.93 -11.92 18.19
N GLU A 86 -17.54 -12.68 17.18
CA GLU A 86 -16.44 -13.61 17.33
C GLU A 86 -15.15 -12.79 17.46
N ASN A 87 -14.52 -12.93 18.63
CA ASN A 87 -13.15 -12.51 18.91
C ASN A 87 -12.20 -13.22 17.93
N ASN A 88 -12.06 -12.70 16.72
CA ASN A 88 -11.02 -13.15 15.80
C ASN A 88 -9.70 -12.54 16.25
N SER A 89 -8.80 -13.40 16.70
CA SER A 89 -7.44 -13.11 17.12
C SER A 89 -6.56 -12.69 15.93
N GLY A 90 -6.85 -11.52 15.37
CA GLY A 90 -5.92 -10.41 15.18
C GLY A 90 -4.63 -10.59 14.38
N TYR A 91 -4.47 -11.60 13.53
CA TYR A 91 -3.39 -11.61 12.54
C TYR A 91 -3.89 -11.18 11.17
N ILE A 92 -3.56 -9.95 10.77
CA ILE A 92 -3.72 -9.49 9.39
C ILE A 92 -2.80 -10.35 8.50
N GLY A 93 -3.36 -11.35 7.84
CA GLY A 93 -2.63 -12.24 6.92
C GLY A 93 -3.32 -13.57 6.65
N LEU A 94 -3.99 -14.16 7.65
CA LEU A 94 -4.87 -15.31 7.43
C LEU A 94 -6.32 -14.85 7.48
N LEU A 95 -7.09 -15.24 6.47
CA LEU A 95 -8.54 -15.17 6.55
C LEU A 95 -9.08 -16.58 6.72
N MET A 96 -9.82 -16.79 7.81
CA MET A 96 -10.57 -18.03 7.99
C MET A 96 -11.71 -18.09 6.96
N ASP A 97 -11.99 -19.29 6.46
CA ASP A 97 -13.04 -19.57 5.46
C ASP A 97 -12.86 -18.87 4.09
N VAL A 98 -11.62 -18.76 3.61
CA VAL A 98 -11.33 -18.32 2.25
C VAL A 98 -10.58 -19.39 1.47
N GLU A 99 -10.76 -19.39 0.16
CA GLU A 99 -9.99 -20.23 -0.75
C GLU A 99 -8.85 -19.40 -1.36
N TYR A 100 -7.65 -19.96 -1.37
CA TYR A 100 -6.47 -19.33 -1.95
C TYR A 100 -6.17 -19.97 -3.30
N TYR A 101 -5.90 -19.15 -4.31
CA TYR A 101 -5.51 -19.63 -5.62
C TYR A 101 -4.24 -18.93 -6.08
N LEU A 102 -3.47 -19.63 -6.92
CA LEU A 102 -2.31 -19.08 -7.61
C LEU A 102 -2.56 -19.10 -9.11
N GLU A 103 -2.39 -17.95 -9.75
CA GLU A 103 -2.57 -17.79 -11.19
C GLU A 103 -1.36 -17.10 -11.82
N SER A 104 -0.93 -17.52 -13.00
CA SER A 104 0.08 -16.80 -13.77
C SER A 104 -0.26 -16.87 -15.27
N PRO A 105 0.39 -16.07 -16.13
CA PRO A 105 0.13 -16.11 -17.58
C PRO A 105 0.36 -17.49 -18.23
N VAL A 106 1.10 -18.38 -17.57
CA VAL A 106 1.50 -19.71 -18.07
C VAL A 106 1.04 -20.86 -17.18
N LEU A 107 0.53 -20.55 -15.98
CA LEU A 107 0.06 -21.53 -15.00
C LEU A 107 -1.46 -21.50 -14.97
N GLU A 108 -2.11 -22.65 -15.19
CA GLU A 108 -3.53 -22.80 -14.91
C GLU A 108 -3.81 -22.51 -13.44
N ARG A 109 -4.92 -21.84 -13.14
CA ARG A 109 -5.32 -21.48 -11.77
C ARG A 109 -5.27 -22.68 -10.82
N VAL A 110 -4.36 -22.62 -9.85
CA VAL A 110 -4.09 -23.70 -8.88
C VAL A 110 -4.74 -23.37 -7.53
N ASN A 111 -5.46 -24.31 -6.93
CA ASN A 111 -5.94 -24.16 -5.55
C ASN A 111 -4.81 -24.46 -4.55
N LEU A 112 -4.59 -23.56 -3.59
CA LEU A 112 -3.56 -23.65 -2.57
C LEU A 112 -4.15 -24.07 -1.22
N ILE A 113 -3.52 -25.07 -0.59
CA ILE A 113 -3.73 -25.37 0.83
C ILE A 113 -2.61 -24.68 1.61
N ILE A 114 -2.96 -23.64 2.38
CA ILE A 114 -2.02 -22.82 3.16
C ILE A 114 -2.30 -22.99 4.64
N ASN A 115 -1.27 -23.39 5.40
CA ASN A 115 -1.35 -23.49 6.85
C ASN A 115 -1.16 -22.11 7.52
N GLU A 116 -1.76 -21.91 8.70
CA GLU A 116 -1.74 -20.63 9.41
C GLU A 116 -0.32 -20.12 9.72
N GLY A 117 0.63 -21.04 9.97
CA GLY A 117 2.00 -20.67 10.31
C GLY A 117 2.79 -19.97 9.21
N ILE A 118 2.31 -19.97 7.96
CA ILE A 118 3.04 -19.44 6.80
C ILE A 118 2.26 -18.36 6.01
N SER A 119 1.05 -17.99 6.45
CA SER A 119 0.16 -17.06 5.74
C SER A 119 0.44 -15.57 6.02
N LYS A 120 1.53 -15.27 6.72
CA LYS A 120 1.86 -13.90 7.12
C LYS A 120 1.99 -13.03 5.86
N TYR A 121 1.41 -11.83 5.86
CA TYR A 121 1.48 -10.87 4.77
C TYR A 121 0.78 -11.25 3.46
N LEU A 122 -0.05 -12.30 3.44
CA LEU A 122 -0.89 -12.57 2.27
C LEU A 122 -1.97 -11.50 2.13
N VAL A 123 -2.14 -11.02 0.91
CA VAL A 123 -3.25 -10.14 0.51
C VAL A 123 -3.54 -10.38 -0.96
N ASP A 124 -4.79 -10.29 -1.38
CA ASP A 124 -5.20 -10.56 -2.75
C ASP A 124 -4.44 -9.66 -3.77
N GLY A 125 -4.09 -10.25 -4.91
CA GLY A 125 -3.39 -9.60 -6.02
C GLY A 125 -1.85 -9.53 -5.92
N ILE A 126 -1.21 -10.01 -4.85
CA ILE A 126 0.26 -10.01 -4.75
C ILE A 126 0.90 -11.11 -5.60
N VAL A 127 2.14 -10.89 -6.05
CA VAL A 127 2.95 -11.95 -6.68
C VAL A 127 3.85 -12.61 -5.64
N ILE A 128 3.68 -13.91 -5.47
CA ILE A 128 4.42 -14.74 -4.50
C ILE A 128 5.01 -15.97 -5.17
N GLY A 129 6.03 -16.53 -4.54
CA GLY A 129 6.53 -17.87 -4.81
C GLY A 129 6.02 -18.84 -3.75
N VAL A 130 5.64 -20.05 -4.15
CA VAL A 130 5.19 -21.11 -3.23
C VAL A 130 5.97 -22.39 -3.49
N LEU A 131 6.50 -22.98 -2.42
CA LEU A 131 7.12 -24.31 -2.45
C LEU A 131 6.12 -25.32 -1.92
N GLY A 132 5.92 -26.42 -2.62
CA GLY A 132 4.95 -27.42 -2.23
C GLY A 132 4.84 -28.55 -3.22
N GLU A 133 3.81 -29.37 -3.04
CA GLU A 133 3.52 -30.50 -3.92
C GLU A 133 2.02 -30.64 -4.15
N LYS A 134 1.69 -31.30 -5.25
CA LYS A 134 0.32 -31.60 -5.63
C LYS A 134 -0.21 -32.81 -4.83
N ASN A 135 -1.40 -32.70 -4.25
CA ASN A 135 -2.11 -33.82 -3.64
C ASN A 135 -2.95 -34.62 -4.66
N ASP A 136 -3.57 -35.69 -4.20
CA ASP A 136 -4.42 -36.56 -5.03
C ASP A 136 -5.69 -35.85 -5.56
N GLU A 137 -6.12 -34.75 -4.91
CA GLU A 137 -7.27 -33.92 -5.29
C GLU A 137 -6.90 -32.77 -6.26
N ASN A 138 -5.69 -32.78 -6.82
CA ASN A 138 -5.14 -31.72 -7.68
C ASN A 138 -5.00 -30.34 -7.00
N GLN A 139 -4.95 -30.29 -5.68
CA GLN A 139 -4.64 -29.08 -4.91
C GLN A 139 -3.14 -29.05 -4.59
N PHE A 140 -2.61 -27.86 -4.34
CA PHE A 140 -1.19 -27.66 -4.05
C PHE A 140 -0.99 -27.38 -2.56
N ILE A 141 -0.36 -28.32 -1.86
CA ILE A 141 -0.06 -28.21 -0.44
C ILE A 141 1.17 -27.34 -0.27
N VAL A 142 0.99 -26.15 0.29
CA VAL A 142 2.06 -25.16 0.44
C VAL A 142 2.86 -25.45 1.71
N SER A 143 4.15 -25.69 1.53
CA SER A 143 5.12 -25.86 2.62
C SER A 143 5.83 -24.56 3.00
N LYS A 144 6.01 -23.66 2.03
CA LYS A 144 6.68 -22.36 2.22
C LYS A 144 6.15 -21.34 1.23
N ILE A 145 5.96 -20.11 1.71
CA ILE A 145 5.66 -18.93 0.90
C ILE A 145 6.90 -18.05 0.86
N VAL A 146 7.20 -17.49 -0.30
CA VAL A 146 8.28 -16.54 -0.56
C VAL A 146 7.65 -15.25 -1.05
N HIS A 147 7.74 -14.20 -0.24
CA HIS A 147 7.32 -12.86 -0.61
C HIS A 147 8.43 -12.13 -1.35
N GLN A 148 8.09 -10.97 -1.93
CA GLN A 148 9.04 -10.11 -2.61
C GLN A 148 10.23 -9.74 -1.72
N PHE A 149 10.00 -9.40 -0.45
CA PHE A 149 11.09 -9.08 0.46
C PHE A 149 12.00 -10.29 0.73
N ASP A 150 11.51 -11.52 0.79
CA ASP A 150 12.37 -12.70 1.01
C ASP A 150 13.38 -12.89 -0.13
N ALA A 151 12.99 -12.47 -1.34
CA ALA A 151 13.82 -12.49 -2.53
C ALA A 151 14.84 -11.34 -2.61
N LEU A 152 14.72 -10.32 -1.77
CA LEU A 152 15.69 -9.22 -1.71
C LEU A 152 16.92 -9.64 -0.91
N GLY A 153 18.11 -9.34 -1.43
CA GLY A 153 19.34 -9.39 -0.64
C GLY A 153 19.31 -8.39 0.53
N LYS A 154 20.35 -8.44 1.38
CA LYS A 154 20.54 -7.41 2.43
C LYS A 154 20.61 -6.03 1.79
N LEU A 155 19.76 -5.13 2.25
CA LEU A 155 19.68 -3.77 1.75
C LEU A 155 20.59 -2.84 2.56
N PRO A 156 21.24 -1.85 1.94
CA PRO A 156 22.04 -0.87 2.68
C PRO A 156 21.13 -0.02 3.57
N ASN A 157 21.50 0.09 4.85
CA ASN A 157 20.82 0.99 5.77
C ASN A 157 21.37 2.41 5.61
N LYS A 158 20.51 3.42 5.72
CA LYS A 158 20.89 4.83 5.71
C LYS A 158 20.39 5.47 6.99
N GLU A 159 21.25 6.23 7.66
CA GLU A 159 20.80 7.11 8.75
C GLU A 159 20.05 8.29 8.14
N ILE A 160 18.76 8.40 8.48
CA ILE A 160 17.89 9.44 7.94
C ILE A 160 17.20 10.13 9.09
N SER A 161 17.36 11.46 9.16
CA SER A 161 16.64 12.31 10.10
C SER A 161 15.48 12.98 9.39
N VAL A 162 14.27 12.79 9.91
CA VAL A 162 13.05 13.45 9.44
C VAL A 162 12.59 14.42 10.50
N ILE A 163 12.36 15.67 10.12
CA ILE A 163 11.78 16.67 11.02
C ILE A 163 10.32 16.84 10.61
N PHE A 164 9.45 16.56 11.57
CA PHE A 164 8.02 16.76 11.44
C PHE A 164 7.71 18.13 12.00
N ASN A 165 7.32 19.07 11.14
CA ASN A 165 6.70 20.30 11.59
C ASN A 165 5.35 20.42 10.89
N ASN A 166 4.26 20.28 11.64
CA ASN A 166 3.06 21.01 11.26
C ASN A 166 3.35 22.46 11.61
N CYS A 167 3.53 23.28 10.58
CA CYS A 167 3.67 24.69 10.77
C CYS A 167 2.30 25.26 11.16
N ASP A 168 2.21 25.79 12.38
CA ASP A 168 1.01 26.45 12.88
C ASP A 168 0.88 27.81 12.19
N PHE A 169 -0.04 27.91 11.22
CA PHE A 169 -0.22 29.11 10.42
C PHE A 169 -1.71 29.46 10.32
N SER A 170 -2.18 30.28 11.25
CA SER A 170 -3.47 30.96 11.14
C SER A 170 -3.31 32.16 10.19
N ASN A 171 -3.57 31.99 8.88
CA ASN A 171 -4.03 33.03 7.93
C ASN A 171 -3.62 32.73 6.47
N THR A 172 -4.37 31.90 5.75
CA THR A 172 -4.64 32.11 4.31
C THR A 172 -5.86 31.28 3.89
N ASN A 173 -6.76 31.88 3.11
CA ASN A 173 -7.72 31.14 2.31
C ASN A 173 -7.00 30.59 1.07
N GLU A 174 -6.92 29.27 0.88
CA GLU A 174 -6.79 28.64 -0.46
C GLU A 174 -6.90 27.09 -0.40
N ASN A 175 -7.98 26.56 -0.99
CA ASN A 175 -8.31 25.25 -1.65
C ASN A 175 -7.45 23.98 -1.50
N PHE A 176 -6.57 23.88 -0.53
CA PHE A 176 -5.55 22.84 -0.44
C PHE A 176 -5.76 21.83 0.70
N ASP A 177 -6.87 21.97 1.42
CA ASP A 177 -7.24 21.23 2.64
C ASP A 177 -7.04 19.70 2.52
N ASN A 178 -7.02 19.14 1.31
CA ASN A 178 -6.94 17.70 1.06
C ASN A 178 -5.60 17.18 0.50
N SER A 179 -4.46 17.83 0.79
CA SER A 179 -3.13 17.41 0.29
C SER A 179 -2.10 17.15 1.40
N ILE A 180 -0.94 16.57 1.06
CA ILE A 180 0.32 16.62 1.84
C ILE A 180 1.36 17.42 1.03
N ILE A 181 2.17 18.24 1.69
CA ILE A 181 3.36 18.85 1.09
C ILE A 181 4.60 18.16 1.62
N LEU A 182 5.46 17.73 0.70
CA LEU A 182 6.78 17.19 1.01
C LEU A 182 7.82 18.23 0.61
N ALA A 183 8.65 18.68 1.56
CA ALA A 183 9.63 19.72 1.34
C ALA A 183 11.02 19.32 1.84
N SER A 184 12.03 19.73 1.09
CA SER A 184 13.44 19.41 1.36
C SER A 184 14.11 20.34 2.37
N ASN A 185 13.59 21.55 2.59
CA ASN A 185 14.15 22.52 3.54
C ASN A 185 13.11 23.57 3.95
N LEU A 186 13.16 23.99 5.22
CA LEU A 186 12.35 25.07 5.80
C LEU A 186 12.67 26.45 5.20
N LYS A 187 13.94 26.70 4.84
CA LYS A 187 14.46 28.07 4.63
C LYS A 187 13.77 28.89 3.53
N ASN A 188 13.02 28.27 2.62
CA ASN A 188 12.37 28.95 1.49
C ASN A 188 10.88 28.62 1.31
N ILE A 189 10.21 28.08 2.33
CA ILE A 189 8.75 27.99 2.36
C ILE A 189 8.21 29.41 2.61
N LYS A 190 7.98 30.18 1.54
CA LYS A 190 7.26 31.46 1.60
C LYS A 190 5.92 31.27 0.89
N ASN A 191 4.81 31.65 1.53
CA ASN A 191 3.44 31.56 0.99
C ASN A 191 2.95 30.11 0.74
N ILE A 192 3.06 29.22 1.74
CA ILE A 192 2.45 27.87 1.66
C ILE A 192 1.04 27.87 2.28
N PRO A 193 0.05 27.20 1.67
CA PRO A 193 -1.32 27.09 2.19
C PRO A 193 -1.38 26.51 3.60
N THR A 194 -2.28 27.05 4.42
CA THR A 194 -2.31 26.90 5.88
C THR A 194 -2.86 25.58 6.42
N ASN A 195 -3.49 24.76 5.56
CA ASN A 195 -4.23 23.57 5.97
C ASN A 195 -3.66 22.26 5.40
N ILE A 196 -2.40 22.27 4.93
CA ILE A 196 -1.74 21.06 4.41
C ILE A 196 -0.67 20.56 5.40
N PRO A 197 -0.71 19.29 5.84
CA PRO A 197 0.43 18.67 6.52
C PRO A 197 1.73 18.76 5.69
N ILE A 198 2.82 19.26 6.31
CA ILE A 198 4.14 19.41 5.68
C ILE A 198 5.15 18.46 6.30
N LEU A 199 5.83 17.67 5.47
CA LEU A 199 6.96 16.85 5.91
C LEU A 199 8.28 17.44 5.43
N LEU A 200 9.21 17.65 6.37
CA LEU A 200 10.50 18.26 6.12
C LEU A 200 11.63 17.24 6.24
N PHE A 201 12.35 17.05 5.15
CA PHE A 201 13.45 16.10 5.06
C PHE A 201 14.78 16.86 5.15
N ASN A 202 15.30 17.03 6.36
CA ASN A 202 16.53 17.80 6.57
C ASN A 202 17.76 16.93 6.25
N THR A 203 18.27 17.04 5.02
CA THR A 203 19.55 16.44 4.65
C THR A 203 20.68 17.41 4.97
N GLN A 204 21.76 16.97 5.65
CA GLN A 204 22.96 17.79 5.92
C GLN A 204 23.73 18.24 4.65
N LEU A 205 23.18 18.05 3.46
CA LEU A 205 23.83 18.34 2.18
C LEU A 205 23.64 19.83 1.81
N PRO A 206 24.71 20.64 1.79
CA PRO A 206 24.60 22.10 1.77
C PRO A 206 24.22 22.74 0.42
N LYS A 207 23.92 21.96 -0.65
CA LYS A 207 23.79 22.49 -2.03
C LYS A 207 22.72 21.83 -2.92
N ILE A 208 21.68 21.22 -2.37
CA ILE A 208 20.62 20.62 -3.20
C ILE A 208 19.51 21.66 -3.45
N PRO A 209 19.06 21.88 -4.70
CA PRO A 209 17.93 22.75 -4.99
C PRO A 209 16.68 22.28 -4.24
N ASN A 210 15.98 23.23 -3.61
CA ASN A 210 14.78 22.93 -2.84
C ASN A 210 13.66 22.44 -3.76
N GLN A 211 13.15 21.25 -3.49
CA GLN A 211 11.95 20.69 -4.09
C GLN A 211 10.80 20.73 -3.07
N ILE A 212 9.62 21.20 -3.54
CA ILE A 212 8.34 21.17 -2.85
C ILE A 212 7.40 20.32 -3.69
N ILE A 213 6.85 19.26 -3.10
CA ILE A 213 5.98 18.31 -3.79
C ILE A 213 4.61 18.31 -3.11
N ALA A 214 3.56 18.58 -3.87
CA ALA A 214 2.18 18.46 -3.42
C ALA A 214 1.62 17.08 -3.81
N VAL A 215 1.02 16.40 -2.84
CA VAL A 215 0.42 15.07 -2.97
C VAL A 215 -1.09 15.19 -2.73
N PRO A 216 -1.94 14.72 -3.65
CA PRO A 216 -3.38 14.69 -3.43
C PRO A 216 -3.76 13.57 -2.45
N CYS A 217 -4.57 13.86 -1.44
CA CYS A 217 -5.00 12.89 -0.40
C CYS A 217 -6.52 12.83 -0.24
N ASP A 218 -7.27 13.47 -1.14
CA ASP A 218 -8.69 13.80 -0.97
C ASP A 218 -9.64 12.59 -0.88
N ILE A 219 -10.23 12.39 0.30
CA ILE A 219 -11.33 11.43 0.54
C ILE A 219 -12.57 11.78 -0.31
N ASN A 220 -12.75 13.06 -0.66
CA ASN A 220 -13.82 13.61 -1.47
C ASN A 220 -13.42 13.82 -2.94
N ASN A 221 -12.32 13.21 -3.39
CA ASN A 221 -11.98 13.20 -4.81
C ASN A 221 -13.16 12.60 -5.60
N SER A 222 -13.67 13.35 -6.58
CA SER A 222 -14.76 12.89 -7.46
C SER A 222 -14.38 11.60 -8.21
N LEU A 223 -13.08 11.36 -8.40
CA LEU A 223 -12.56 10.09 -8.89
C LEU A 223 -12.46 9.06 -7.76
N PHE A 224 -13.36 8.10 -7.80
CA PHE A 224 -13.31 6.91 -6.95
C PHE A 224 -12.08 6.01 -7.20
N MET A 225 -11.44 6.14 -8.36
CA MET A 225 -10.31 5.29 -8.74
C MET A 225 -8.97 5.97 -8.43
N ILE A 226 -8.03 5.22 -7.86
CA ILE A 226 -6.62 5.62 -7.77
C ILE A 226 -5.91 5.37 -9.12
N PRO A 227 -4.69 5.90 -9.38
CA PRO A 227 -4.03 6.93 -8.61
C PRO A 227 -4.72 8.29 -8.74
N TRP A 228 -4.70 9.06 -7.66
CA TRP A 228 -5.19 10.43 -7.64
C TRP A 228 -4.12 11.41 -8.12
N SER A 229 -4.55 12.45 -8.83
CA SER A 229 -3.70 13.55 -9.29
C SER A 229 -4.39 14.86 -8.97
N ILE A 230 -3.61 15.90 -8.66
CA ILE A 230 -4.13 17.26 -8.46
C ILE A 230 -4.83 17.78 -9.73
N ASN A 231 -4.33 17.40 -10.92
CA ASN A 231 -4.95 17.78 -12.20
C ASN A 231 -6.32 17.13 -12.44
N ASN A 232 -6.67 16.13 -11.64
CA ASN A 232 -7.94 15.44 -11.70
C ASN A 232 -8.87 15.87 -10.55
N ALA A 233 -8.43 16.74 -9.65
CA ALA A 233 -9.26 17.28 -8.60
C ALA A 233 -10.22 18.34 -9.19
N PRO A 234 -11.45 18.46 -8.68
CA PRO A 234 -12.45 19.39 -9.21
C PRO A 234 -12.05 20.87 -9.12
N TYR A 235 -11.02 21.19 -8.34
CA TYR A 235 -10.48 22.54 -8.19
C TYR A 235 -9.12 22.63 -8.87
N ASN A 236 -9.12 22.82 -10.20
CA ASN A 236 -7.92 23.15 -10.97
C ASN A 236 -7.40 24.52 -10.54
N THR A 237 -6.52 24.54 -9.55
CA THR A 237 -5.70 25.71 -9.22
C THR A 237 -4.38 25.58 -9.97
N GLU A 238 -4.00 26.62 -10.71
CA GLU A 238 -2.67 26.68 -11.31
C GLU A 238 -1.63 26.68 -10.17
N LEU A 239 -0.90 25.57 -10.03
CA LEU A 239 0.16 25.49 -9.03
C LEU A 239 1.27 26.49 -9.37
N PRO A 240 1.82 27.20 -8.37
CA PRO A 240 3.02 27.99 -8.57
C PRO A 240 4.14 27.16 -9.22
N ILE A 241 4.92 27.75 -10.13
CA ILE A 241 6.02 27.08 -10.88
C ILE A 241 7.03 26.34 -9.98
N GLN A 242 7.09 26.67 -8.69
CA GLN A 242 7.99 26.07 -7.71
C GLN A 242 7.44 24.80 -7.03
N ILE A 243 6.16 24.46 -7.22
CA ILE A 243 5.51 23.29 -6.60
C ILE A 243 5.29 22.22 -7.68
N GLN A 244 5.94 21.06 -7.50
CA GLN A 244 5.68 19.89 -8.32
C GLN A 244 4.48 19.11 -7.75
N SER A 245 3.57 18.65 -8.60
CA SER A 245 2.52 17.70 -8.19
C SER A 245 2.90 16.27 -8.56
N VAL A 246 2.45 15.32 -7.75
CA VAL A 246 2.63 13.88 -8.02
C VAL A 246 1.30 13.15 -7.87
N ILE A 247 1.27 11.91 -8.35
CA ILE A 247 0.12 11.03 -8.19
C ILE A 247 0.12 10.33 -6.82
N ASN A 248 -1.01 9.85 -6.32
CA ASN A 248 -1.12 9.09 -5.06
C ASN A 248 -1.89 7.77 -5.27
N PRO A 249 -1.33 6.59 -4.97
CA PRO A 249 -0.02 6.35 -4.34
C PRO A 249 1.16 6.37 -5.33
N CYS A 250 2.37 6.66 -4.83
CA CYS A 250 3.60 6.62 -5.62
C CYS A 250 4.87 6.51 -4.76
N ILE A 251 6.03 6.30 -5.41
CA ILE A 251 7.36 6.49 -4.81
C ILE A 251 8.06 7.62 -5.52
N ILE A 252 8.60 8.56 -4.76
CA ILE A 252 9.37 9.70 -5.26
C ILE A 252 10.77 9.71 -4.64
N ARG A 253 11.68 10.49 -5.23
CA ARG A 253 12.99 10.77 -4.66
C ARG A 253 13.08 12.25 -4.30
N LEU A 254 13.28 12.52 -3.02
CA LEU A 254 13.49 13.87 -2.50
C LEU A 254 14.90 13.94 -1.89
N ASN A 255 15.79 14.72 -2.50
CA ASN A 255 17.19 14.88 -2.04
C ASN A 255 17.95 13.56 -1.78
N GLY A 256 17.72 12.54 -2.62
CA GLY A 256 18.37 11.24 -2.49
C GLY A 256 17.68 10.27 -1.53
N ILE A 257 16.68 10.73 -0.76
CA ILE A 257 15.79 9.92 0.08
C ILE A 257 14.63 9.41 -0.79
N LEU A 258 14.36 8.12 -0.74
CA LEU A 258 13.18 7.52 -1.36
C LEU A 258 11.97 7.64 -0.41
N VAL A 259 10.95 8.37 -0.84
CA VAL A 259 9.72 8.57 -0.07
C VAL A 259 8.58 7.86 -0.79
N GLY A 260 8.02 6.84 -0.15
CA GLY A 260 6.78 6.20 -0.57
C GLY A 260 5.57 6.95 0.00
N ILE A 261 4.57 7.14 -0.82
CA ILE A 261 3.34 7.87 -0.50
C ILE A 261 2.20 6.88 -0.69
N LEU A 262 1.45 6.66 0.38
CA LEU A 262 0.32 5.74 0.39
C LEU A 262 -1.01 6.46 0.26
N ASN A 263 -1.95 5.76 -0.36
CA ASN A 263 -3.33 6.19 -0.44
C ASN A 263 -4.13 5.52 0.67
N ILE A 264 -4.93 6.30 1.41
CA ILE A 264 -5.76 5.80 2.51
C ILE A 264 -6.75 4.72 2.07
N ARG A 265 -7.21 4.77 0.81
CA ARG A 265 -8.09 3.73 0.25
C ARG A 265 -7.43 2.36 0.23
N THR A 266 -6.14 2.28 -0.11
CA THR A 266 -5.43 1.00 -0.07
C THR A 266 -5.49 0.40 1.34
N ILE A 267 -5.17 1.21 2.37
CA ILE A 267 -5.20 0.76 3.76
C ILE A 267 -6.60 0.26 4.11
N TYR A 268 -7.61 1.07 3.82
CA TYR A 268 -9.01 0.73 4.07
C TYR A 268 -9.43 -0.60 3.44
N TYR A 269 -9.14 -0.80 2.15
CA TYR A 269 -9.54 -2.02 1.47
C TYR A 269 -8.83 -3.24 2.07
N ILE A 270 -7.55 -3.14 2.43
CA ILE A 270 -6.86 -4.24 3.09
C ILE A 270 -7.50 -4.53 4.45
N LEU A 271 -7.76 -3.52 5.28
CA LEU A 271 -8.46 -3.72 6.56
C LEU A 271 -9.83 -4.35 6.39
N LYS A 272 -10.61 -3.91 5.40
CA LYS A 272 -11.93 -4.44 5.04
C LYS A 272 -11.85 -5.93 4.71
N TYR A 273 -10.98 -6.30 3.78
CA TYR A 273 -10.86 -7.69 3.32
C TYR A 273 -10.23 -8.58 4.40
N HIS A 274 -9.38 -8.03 5.27
CA HIS A 274 -8.83 -8.71 6.44
C HIS A 274 -9.70 -8.64 7.71
N ARG A 275 -10.94 -8.12 7.62
CA ARG A 275 -11.90 -7.98 8.74
C ARG A 275 -11.28 -7.34 9.99
N SER A 276 -10.40 -6.37 9.80
CA SER A 276 -9.67 -5.70 10.87
C SER A 276 -10.25 -4.32 11.13
N SER A 277 -10.32 -3.92 12.39
CA SER A 277 -10.80 -2.58 12.78
C SER A 277 -9.83 -1.48 12.36
N ILE A 278 -10.33 -0.25 12.27
CA ILE A 278 -9.48 0.93 12.15
C ILE A 278 -8.75 1.13 13.48
N SER A 279 -7.42 1.10 13.43
CA SER A 279 -6.57 1.47 14.56
C SER A 279 -5.16 1.82 14.06
N GLU A 280 -4.44 2.63 14.82
CA GLU A 280 -3.05 2.98 14.54
C GLU A 280 -2.16 1.73 14.36
N TYR A 281 -2.35 0.72 15.21
CA TYR A 281 -1.64 -0.56 15.12
C TYR A 281 -1.91 -1.29 13.79
N ASN A 282 -3.18 -1.34 13.38
CA ASN A 282 -3.56 -2.00 12.13
C ASN A 282 -3.06 -1.24 10.90
N TYR A 283 -2.97 0.09 10.96
CA TYR A 283 -2.38 0.90 9.89
C TYR A 283 -0.90 0.53 9.69
N TYR A 284 -0.12 0.50 10.77
CA TYR A 284 1.27 0.05 10.69
C TYR A 284 1.41 -1.38 10.18
N THR A 285 0.51 -2.28 10.60
CA THR A 285 0.52 -3.67 10.16
C THR A 285 0.25 -3.79 8.66
N VAL A 286 -0.74 -3.07 8.14
CA VAL A 286 -1.00 -3.04 6.69
C VAL A 286 0.17 -2.43 5.93
N ILE A 287 0.77 -1.35 6.43
CA ILE A 287 1.94 -0.74 5.79
C ILE A 287 3.13 -1.71 5.75
N ASP A 288 3.36 -2.50 6.81
CA ASP A 288 4.37 -3.57 6.81
C ASP A 288 4.06 -4.65 5.76
N ILE A 289 2.79 -5.05 5.60
CA ILE A 289 2.35 -5.97 4.52
C ILE A 289 2.68 -5.40 3.14
N LEU A 290 2.35 -4.13 2.89
CA LEU A 290 2.62 -3.47 1.61
C LEU A 290 4.12 -3.42 1.30
N LEU A 291 4.93 -3.03 2.29
CA LEU A 291 6.40 -2.99 2.19
C LEU A 291 7.00 -4.35 1.86
N ARG A 292 6.54 -5.40 2.56
CA ARG A 292 7.03 -6.78 2.36
C ARG A 292 6.66 -7.37 1.02
N ASN A 293 5.48 -7.02 0.51
CA ASN A 293 5.06 -7.42 -0.83
C ASN A 293 5.55 -6.48 -1.93
N MET A 294 6.37 -5.46 -1.61
CA MET A 294 6.88 -4.48 -2.56
C MET A 294 5.77 -3.90 -3.46
N HIS A 295 4.60 -3.62 -2.90
CA HIS A 295 3.44 -3.17 -3.66
C HIS A 295 2.61 -2.15 -2.86
N LEU A 296 2.36 -0.97 -3.43
CA LEU A 296 1.64 0.12 -2.76
C LEU A 296 0.13 -0.04 -2.76
N SER A 297 -0.46 -0.85 -3.65
CA SER A 297 -1.91 -1.14 -3.68
C SER A 297 -2.26 -2.50 -4.31
N PRO A 298 -1.95 -3.64 -3.67
CA PRO A 298 -2.03 -4.97 -4.30
C PRO A 298 -3.46 -5.39 -4.66
N LEU A 299 -4.44 -4.92 -3.90
CA LEU A 299 -5.87 -5.13 -4.15
C LEU A 299 -6.39 -4.42 -5.41
N SER A 300 -5.61 -3.54 -6.03
CA SER A 300 -5.96 -2.93 -7.30
C SER A 300 -5.70 -3.90 -8.46
N PRO A 301 -6.53 -3.95 -9.51
CA PRO A 301 -7.78 -3.20 -9.71
C PRO A 301 -9.03 -3.81 -9.06
N TYR A 302 -8.98 -5.08 -8.65
CA TYR A 302 -10.19 -5.86 -8.35
C TYR A 302 -10.98 -5.34 -7.16
N SER A 303 -10.29 -5.19 -6.03
CA SER A 303 -10.86 -4.86 -4.73
C SER A 303 -10.68 -3.39 -4.36
N CYS A 304 -9.58 -2.76 -4.81
CA CYS A 304 -9.31 -1.33 -4.68
C CYS A 304 -9.28 -0.67 -6.06
N PRO A 305 -10.37 -0.02 -6.51
CA PRO A 305 -10.48 0.43 -7.90
C PRO A 305 -9.38 1.39 -8.32
N THR A 306 -8.80 1.12 -9.48
CA THR A 306 -7.75 1.94 -10.10
C THR A 306 -8.10 2.21 -11.56
N LEU A 307 -7.54 3.27 -12.12
CA LEU A 307 -7.61 3.54 -13.54
C LEU A 307 -6.95 2.41 -14.33
N PRO A 308 -7.54 1.94 -15.44
CA PRO A 308 -6.91 0.93 -16.29
C PRO A 308 -5.66 1.52 -16.96
N GLY A 309 -4.56 0.78 -16.92
CA GLY A 309 -3.25 1.18 -17.43
C GLY A 309 -2.56 0.04 -18.18
N GLU A 310 -1.46 0.34 -18.86
CA GLU A 310 -0.59 -0.71 -19.42
C GLU A 310 0.29 -1.32 -18.32
N ASP A 311 0.71 -0.48 -17.37
CA ASP A 311 1.66 -0.84 -16.34
C ASP A 311 1.05 -0.71 -14.95
N ASP A 312 1.51 -1.57 -14.05
CA ASP A 312 1.21 -1.43 -12.64
C ASP A 312 2.10 -0.34 -12.01
N LEU A 313 1.50 0.82 -11.78
CA LEU A 313 2.16 1.99 -11.18
C LEU A 313 2.44 1.82 -9.68
N PHE A 314 1.89 0.78 -9.05
CA PHE A 314 1.96 0.57 -7.61
C PHE A 314 3.04 -0.44 -7.20
N CYS A 315 3.61 -1.16 -8.18
CA CYS A 315 4.76 -2.03 -7.93
C CYS A 315 5.98 -1.20 -7.50
N MET A 316 6.53 -1.52 -6.33
CA MET A 316 7.75 -0.89 -5.84
C MET A 316 8.95 -1.54 -6.50
N ARG A 317 9.79 -0.73 -7.16
CA ARG A 317 11.09 -1.21 -7.68
C ARG A 317 12.19 -1.20 -6.62
N SER A 318 11.95 -0.53 -5.49
CA SER A 318 12.88 -0.41 -4.37
C SER A 318 12.10 -0.14 -3.10
N ILE A 319 12.56 -0.69 -1.98
CA ILE A 319 12.01 -0.36 -0.67
C ILE A 319 12.28 1.12 -0.37
N PRO A 320 11.25 1.93 -0.07
CA PRO A 320 11.46 3.33 0.26
C PRO A 320 12.25 3.46 1.56
N ASP A 321 12.86 4.62 1.76
CA ASP A 321 13.51 4.96 3.03
C ASP A 321 12.45 5.39 4.06
N ILE A 322 11.40 6.05 3.58
CA ILE A 322 10.32 6.60 4.38
C ILE A 322 9.01 6.31 3.67
N ILE A 323 7.96 5.93 4.40
CA ILE A 323 6.61 5.80 3.86
C ILE A 323 5.65 6.72 4.61
N VAL A 324 4.81 7.43 3.88
CA VAL A 324 3.91 8.47 4.40
C VAL A 324 2.47 8.12 4.07
N LEU A 325 1.59 8.28 5.05
CA LEU A 325 0.14 8.15 4.90
C LEU A 325 -0.58 9.31 5.58
N LYS A 326 -1.45 10.02 4.83
CA LYS A 326 -2.43 10.95 5.43
C LYS A 326 -3.56 10.13 6.07
N CYS A 327 -3.82 10.33 7.35
CA CYS A 327 -4.88 9.65 8.11
C CYS A 327 -5.23 10.40 9.39
N GLU A 328 -6.11 9.84 10.21
CA GLU A 328 -6.52 10.42 11.50
C GLU A 328 -5.42 10.42 12.58
N TYR A 329 -4.37 9.62 12.42
CA TYR A 329 -3.27 9.47 13.38
C TYR A 329 -2.08 10.39 13.07
N ASN A 330 -1.36 10.79 14.11
CA ASN A 330 -0.10 11.52 14.04
C ASN A 330 0.99 10.77 14.81
N SER A 331 1.74 9.93 14.10
CA SER A 331 2.72 9.06 14.73
C SER A 331 3.78 8.54 13.78
N LYS A 332 4.90 8.08 14.36
CA LYS A 332 6.00 7.47 13.62
C LYS A 332 6.36 6.10 14.19
N LYS A 333 6.73 5.18 13.30
CA LYS A 333 7.23 3.85 13.67
C LYS A 333 8.30 3.41 12.70
N GLU A 334 9.31 2.73 13.21
CA GLU A 334 10.34 2.10 12.38
C GLU A 334 10.06 0.62 12.18
N VAL A 335 10.30 0.12 10.98
CA VAL A 335 10.25 -1.31 10.64
C VAL A 335 11.51 -1.71 9.89
N ASN A 336 12.03 -2.89 10.22
CA ASN A 336 13.21 -3.45 9.58
C ASN A 336 12.82 -4.43 8.47
N ILE A 337 13.23 -4.12 7.24
CA ILE A 337 13.05 -4.95 6.06
C ILE A 337 14.44 -5.31 5.53
N ASN A 338 14.85 -6.57 5.70
CA ASN A 338 16.15 -7.11 5.23
C ASN A 338 17.37 -6.25 5.60
N GLY A 339 17.41 -5.77 6.84
CA GLY A 339 18.51 -4.97 7.36
C GLY A 339 18.40 -3.47 7.07
N LYS A 340 17.43 -3.04 6.26
CA LYS A 340 17.10 -1.64 6.05
C LYS A 340 15.99 -1.20 7.00
N VAL A 341 16.22 -0.10 7.71
CA VAL A 341 15.18 0.55 8.53
C VAL A 341 14.36 1.45 7.61
N VAL A 342 13.04 1.27 7.64
CA VAL A 342 12.07 2.12 6.95
C VAL A 342 11.27 2.88 8.01
N ILE A 343 11.18 4.20 7.86
CA ILE A 343 10.41 5.06 8.76
C ILE A 343 8.98 5.18 8.21
N ILE A 344 7.99 4.74 8.97
CA ILE A 344 6.57 4.92 8.67
C ILE A 344 6.06 6.16 9.39
N ILE A 345 5.35 7.01 8.64
CA ILE A 345 4.77 8.27 9.10
C ILE A 345 3.27 8.23 8.84
N LEU A 346 2.50 8.34 9.91
CA LEU A 346 1.07 8.63 9.89
C LEU A 346 0.90 10.11 10.19
N ILE A 347 0.19 10.83 9.34
CA ILE A 347 0.03 12.29 9.48
C ILE A 347 -1.42 12.76 9.31
N ASN A 348 -1.86 13.62 10.22
CA ASN A 348 -3.14 14.34 10.22
C ASN A 348 -2.90 15.86 10.24
N GLU A 349 -3.94 16.62 9.86
CA GLU A 349 -3.98 18.09 9.81
C GLU A 349 -3.81 18.74 11.21
N ASP A 350 -4.22 18.05 12.29
CA ASP A 350 -4.51 18.70 13.57
C ASP A 350 -3.37 18.81 14.61
N THR A 351 -2.13 18.35 14.38
CA THR A 351 -1.12 18.40 15.48
C THR A 351 0.35 18.55 15.08
N SER A 352 1.03 19.49 15.75
CA SER A 352 2.48 19.70 15.69
C SER A 352 3.22 18.80 16.70
N ILE A 353 3.91 17.77 16.20
CA ILE A 353 4.78 16.93 17.03
C ILE A 353 6.24 17.33 16.80
N MET A 354 6.75 18.23 17.65
CA MET A 354 8.18 18.49 17.72
C MET A 354 8.93 17.30 18.32
N CYS A 355 9.64 16.53 17.50
CA CYS A 355 10.64 15.59 18.02
C CYS A 355 11.87 16.37 18.51
N LYS A 356 12.08 16.43 19.83
CA LYS A 356 13.35 16.88 20.40
C LYS A 356 14.45 15.87 20.04
N LYS A 357 15.63 16.40 19.70
CA LYS A 357 16.88 15.63 19.67
C LYS A 357 17.17 15.12 21.09
N GLU A 358 17.49 13.83 21.21
CA GLU A 358 18.42 13.37 22.25
C GLU A 358 19.86 13.63 21.79
#